data_AF-A0AAW1DHT3-F1
#
_entry.id   AF-A0AAW1DHT3-F1
#
_cell.length_a   1.000
_cell.length_b   1.000
_cell.length_c   1.000
_cell.angle_alpha   90.00
_cell.angle_beta   90.00
_cell.angle_gamma   90.00
#
_symmetry.space_group_name_H-M   'P 1'
#
loop_
_entity.id
_entity.type
_entity.pdbx_description
1 polymer ?
#
loop_
_entity_poly.entity_id
_entity_poly.type
_entity_poly.pdbx_seq_one_letter_code
_entity_poly.pdbx_strand_id
1 'polypeptide(L)'
;MAGNSQLDSSLFPLEDLPSVIKLFKIELEKEDPDLALLSIIAGAIENSMTCGKNISIPNENELYEEPRLPKLQFHIVNALYTKFHSIIKGSIDLTQYETKYATRELVKKISDVIWNSLTRGYYKDRAHLQSLYSFMTGNKLDCFGVAFAVVAACQVLGFNDVHLALSEDHAWVVFGEKAQYTAEITWHGKGSEDKRGQPIDAGLSTRSWLYVNGRPVLCSRHMEVAALVSAINPSLTVTTDSIGVATFQQELLWLLYDLKYLDKYPMALGNLAELEEFKPTPGRVPCFTLLQQAILSARKYYDNCHVYPYTYQAGYFYRHALYKQAFHSWANASDVIKQYNYSRDDEEIYKELMEIANELIPHIMKVVSSGHSAHSILKDPECFADLLRFYDGICQWEEGSQTPVLHIGWAKPLVNTISKFDAEVRGRVEMLEVGSAEVAAAEEHSTSLNNNDEELVMTTTGLSLADTLDPKIRALTAACGERILNRQFLLQGGGEPFVPGQPEDEATTSSPCDGSDDASGSTSTSTKKGKTNIGDNDDTTKQKKSSPKLVLYSHKMRGLKDLLLGEKLNTHAISLQLTAQSQVQVGGRKGTLSGGEEGSRPKRTRRE
;
A
#
# COMPACT_ATOMS: atom_id res chain seq x y z
N MET A 1 29.55 -26.00 -19.83
CA MET A 1 28.78 -27.18 -20.30
C MET A 1 27.32 -26.92 -19.97
N ALA A 2 26.41 -26.95 -20.95
CA ALA A 2 25.00 -26.74 -20.65
C ALA A 2 24.42 -28.00 -19.99
N GLY A 3 23.84 -27.86 -18.79
CA GLY A 3 23.13 -28.94 -18.15
C GLY A 3 21.86 -29.29 -18.92
N ASN A 4 21.75 -30.54 -19.38
CA ASN A 4 20.43 -31.12 -19.59
C ASN A 4 19.90 -31.56 -18.23
N SER A 5 19.31 -30.61 -17.50
CA SER A 5 18.41 -30.88 -16.38
C SER A 5 17.24 -31.72 -16.91
N GLN A 6 17.36 -33.04 -16.80
CA GLN A 6 16.19 -33.91 -16.99
C GLN A 6 15.24 -33.61 -15.85
N LEU A 7 14.04 -33.12 -16.20
CA LEU A 7 12.97 -32.86 -15.23
C LEU A 7 12.69 -34.15 -14.44
N ASP A 8 12.72 -34.07 -13.12
CA ASP A 8 12.51 -35.23 -12.26
C ASP A 8 11.04 -35.70 -12.36
N SER A 9 10.84 -36.81 -13.06
CA SER A 9 9.53 -37.42 -13.24
C SER A 9 8.97 -38.04 -11.96
N SER A 10 9.77 -38.23 -10.90
CA SER A 10 9.32 -38.77 -9.61
C SER A 10 8.50 -37.78 -8.78
N LEU A 11 8.60 -36.48 -9.07
CA LEU A 11 7.78 -35.43 -8.46
C LEU A 11 6.39 -35.28 -9.11
N PHE A 12 6.08 -36.09 -10.13
CA PHE A 12 4.83 -36.04 -10.87
C PHE A 12 4.05 -37.36 -10.74
N PRO A 13 2.71 -37.34 -10.85
CA PRO A 13 1.84 -36.17 -11.10
C PRO A 13 1.73 -35.22 -9.90
N LEU A 14 1.42 -33.95 -10.17
CA LEU A 14 1.02 -32.99 -9.14
C LEU A 14 -0.52 -33.05 -9.04
N GLU A 15 -1.06 -33.37 -7.87
CA GLU A 15 -2.49 -33.70 -7.68
C GLU A 15 -3.19 -32.82 -6.63
N ASP A 16 -2.42 -32.04 -5.87
CA ASP A 16 -2.86 -31.21 -4.76
C ASP A 16 -1.92 -29.98 -4.62
N LEU A 17 -2.24 -29.03 -3.74
CA LEU A 17 -1.32 -27.92 -3.47
C LEU A 17 -0.01 -28.37 -2.80
N PRO A 18 0.01 -29.22 -1.75
CA PRO A 18 1.25 -29.62 -1.08
C PRO A 18 2.32 -30.25 -1.98
N SER A 19 1.94 -31.03 -3.00
CA SER A 19 2.87 -31.58 -3.99
C SER A 19 3.51 -30.50 -4.87
N VAL A 20 2.76 -29.44 -5.22
CA VAL A 20 3.30 -28.27 -5.91
C VAL A 20 4.22 -27.45 -5.00
N ILE A 21 3.81 -27.13 -3.77
CA ILE A 21 4.65 -26.41 -2.80
C ILE A 21 5.95 -27.17 -2.53
N LYS A 22 5.89 -28.51 -2.44
CA LYS A 22 7.06 -29.38 -2.33
C LYS A 22 8.00 -29.27 -3.53
N LEU A 23 7.48 -29.23 -4.76
CA LEU A 23 8.30 -29.05 -5.97
C LEU A 23 8.96 -27.67 -5.97
N PHE A 24 8.21 -26.61 -5.67
CA PHE A 24 8.76 -25.25 -5.54
C PHE A 24 9.86 -25.19 -4.48
N LYS A 25 9.69 -25.85 -3.33
CA LYS A 25 10.72 -25.96 -2.31
C LYS A 25 11.99 -26.68 -2.80
N ILE A 26 11.85 -27.79 -3.52
CA ILE A 26 12.99 -28.54 -4.08
C ILE A 26 13.76 -27.72 -5.12
N GLU A 27 13.08 -26.87 -5.89
CA GLU A 27 13.76 -25.91 -6.77
C GLU A 27 14.44 -24.78 -5.97
N LEU A 28 13.78 -24.20 -4.97
CA LEU A 28 14.31 -23.13 -4.10
C LEU A 28 15.41 -23.57 -3.11
N GLU A 29 15.73 -24.88 -3.07
CA GLU A 29 16.89 -25.44 -2.38
C GLU A 29 18.14 -25.52 -3.29
N LYS A 30 18.02 -25.17 -4.58
CA LYS A 30 19.13 -25.07 -5.55
C LYS A 30 19.69 -23.65 -5.61
N GLU A 31 20.96 -23.51 -6.00
CA GLU A 31 21.57 -22.18 -6.24
C GLU A 31 20.90 -21.44 -7.43
N ASP A 32 20.42 -22.19 -8.42
CA ASP A 32 19.83 -21.69 -9.68
C ASP A 32 18.50 -22.43 -9.96
N PRO A 33 17.39 -22.04 -9.29
CA PRO A 33 16.05 -22.63 -9.50
C PRO A 33 15.55 -22.45 -10.95
N ASP A 34 14.93 -23.49 -11.52
CA ASP A 34 14.51 -23.48 -12.93
C ASP A 34 13.27 -22.59 -13.16
N LEU A 35 13.50 -21.38 -13.68
CA LEU A 35 12.46 -20.37 -13.93
C LEU A 35 11.46 -20.82 -15.00
N ALA A 36 11.92 -21.62 -15.97
CA ALA A 36 11.08 -22.10 -17.06
C ALA A 36 10.10 -23.17 -16.56
N LEU A 37 10.58 -24.11 -15.76
CA LEU A 37 9.76 -25.14 -15.10
C LEU A 37 8.71 -24.51 -14.18
N LEU A 38 9.14 -23.65 -13.25
CA LEU A 38 8.27 -23.07 -12.24
C LEU A 38 7.19 -22.17 -12.84
N SER A 39 7.51 -21.38 -13.87
CA SER A 39 6.53 -20.52 -14.56
C SER A 39 5.54 -21.30 -15.42
N ILE A 40 5.94 -22.45 -15.99
CA ILE A 40 5.02 -23.36 -16.68
C ILE A 40 4.07 -24.04 -15.68
N ILE A 41 4.56 -24.42 -14.49
CA ILE A 41 3.72 -25.04 -13.45
C ILE A 41 2.75 -24.04 -12.83
N ALA A 42 3.21 -22.88 -12.36
CA ALA A 42 2.36 -21.84 -11.77
C ALA A 42 1.25 -21.40 -12.75
N GLY A 43 1.63 -21.09 -13.99
CA GLY A 43 0.68 -20.68 -15.03
C GLY A 43 -0.29 -21.80 -15.44
N ALA A 44 0.11 -23.07 -15.40
CA ALA A 44 -0.78 -24.19 -15.65
C ALA A 44 -1.87 -24.30 -14.56
N ILE A 45 -1.47 -24.15 -13.29
CA ILE A 45 -2.35 -24.22 -12.12
C ILE A 45 -3.33 -23.04 -12.16
N GLU A 46 -2.83 -21.81 -12.27
CA GLU A 46 -3.66 -20.60 -12.38
C GLU A 46 -4.69 -20.74 -13.50
N ASN A 47 -4.26 -20.97 -14.75
CA ASN A 47 -5.16 -21.15 -15.88
C ASN A 47 -6.20 -22.27 -15.67
N SER A 48 -5.81 -23.37 -15.01
CA SER A 48 -6.74 -24.46 -14.74
C SER A 48 -7.83 -24.11 -13.71
N MET A 49 -7.54 -23.17 -12.81
CA MET A 49 -8.40 -22.70 -11.72
C MET A 49 -9.09 -21.36 -12.01
N THR A 50 -8.78 -20.70 -13.14
CA THR A 50 -9.45 -19.48 -13.62
C THR A 50 -10.20 -19.66 -14.96
N CYS A 51 -9.70 -20.47 -15.90
CA CYS A 51 -10.26 -20.60 -17.25
C CYS A 51 -11.15 -21.86 -17.45
N GLY A 52 -11.44 -22.60 -16.38
CA GLY A 52 -12.17 -23.86 -16.42
C GLY A 52 -13.70 -23.70 -16.56
N LYS A 53 -14.35 -24.57 -17.35
CA LYS A 53 -15.82 -24.70 -17.42
C LYS A 53 -16.47 -25.28 -16.14
N ASN A 54 -15.67 -25.53 -15.10
CA ASN A 54 -16.06 -26.16 -13.85
C ASN A 54 -16.24 -25.14 -12.71
N ILE A 55 -16.35 -23.84 -13.00
CA ILE A 55 -16.80 -22.84 -12.03
C ILE A 55 -18.31 -23.04 -11.82
N SER A 56 -18.66 -24.07 -11.05
CA SER A 56 -19.94 -24.13 -10.35
C SER A 56 -19.95 -23.00 -9.33
N ILE A 57 -20.78 -21.98 -9.57
CA ILE A 57 -21.04 -20.92 -8.60
C ILE A 57 -21.55 -21.60 -7.32
N PRO A 58 -20.87 -21.48 -6.17
CA PRO A 58 -21.31 -22.18 -4.96
C PRO A 58 -22.71 -21.75 -4.55
N ASN A 59 -23.57 -22.72 -4.23
CA ASN A 59 -24.76 -22.42 -3.45
C ASN A 59 -24.32 -22.05 -2.03
N GLU A 60 -24.96 -21.04 -1.41
CA GLU A 60 -24.61 -20.49 -0.09
C GLU A 60 -24.68 -21.49 1.09
N ASN A 61 -25.03 -22.76 0.83
CA ASN A 61 -25.21 -23.82 1.82
C ASN A 61 -24.30 -25.05 1.61
N GLU A 62 -23.43 -25.05 0.59
CA GLU A 62 -22.43 -26.12 0.43
C GLU A 62 -21.18 -25.78 1.26
N LEU A 63 -20.69 -26.74 2.06
CA LEU A 63 -19.43 -26.57 2.77
C LEU A 63 -18.30 -26.33 1.76
N TYR A 64 -17.36 -25.45 2.12
CA TYR A 64 -16.14 -25.18 1.36
C TYR A 64 -15.34 -26.47 1.11
N GLU A 65 -15.59 -27.15 -0.01
CA GLU A 65 -14.66 -28.18 -0.50
C GLU A 65 -13.32 -27.51 -0.85
N GLU A 66 -12.22 -28.15 -0.47
CA GLU A 66 -10.90 -27.70 -0.89
C GLU A 66 -10.80 -27.74 -2.42
N PRO A 67 -10.30 -26.66 -3.07
CA PRO A 67 -10.33 -26.52 -4.52
C PRO A 67 -9.39 -27.54 -5.18
N ARG A 68 -9.99 -28.63 -5.67
CA ARG A 68 -9.28 -29.81 -6.18
C ARG A 68 -8.42 -29.46 -7.40
N LEU A 69 -7.11 -29.44 -7.21
CA LEU A 69 -6.13 -29.11 -8.24
C LEU A 69 -6.16 -30.18 -9.37
N PRO A 70 -6.34 -29.81 -10.65
CA PRO A 70 -6.47 -30.78 -11.71
C PRO A 70 -5.10 -31.40 -12.05
N LYS A 71 -4.99 -32.71 -11.77
CA LYS A 71 -3.83 -33.60 -11.98
C LYS A 71 -2.91 -33.20 -13.14
N LEU A 72 -1.82 -32.48 -12.82
CA LEU A 72 -0.84 -32.00 -13.79
C LEU A 72 0.20 -33.11 -14.08
N GLN A 73 0.20 -33.56 -15.32
CA GLN A 73 0.97 -34.73 -15.78
C GLN A 73 2.36 -34.34 -16.27
N PHE A 74 3.38 -35.12 -15.91
CA PHE A 74 4.78 -34.92 -16.33
C PHE A 74 4.94 -34.64 -17.83
N HIS A 75 4.30 -35.45 -18.68
CA HIS A 75 4.45 -35.35 -20.13
C HIS A 75 3.91 -34.03 -20.71
N ILE A 76 2.96 -33.37 -20.03
CA ILE A 76 2.42 -32.06 -20.45
C ILE A 76 3.45 -30.97 -20.13
N VAL A 77 3.94 -30.93 -18.88
CA VAL A 77 4.94 -29.96 -18.43
C VAL A 77 6.23 -30.11 -19.23
N ASN A 78 6.73 -31.34 -19.38
CA ASN A 78 7.93 -31.64 -20.15
C ASN A 78 7.79 -31.27 -21.64
N ALA A 79 6.60 -31.41 -22.25
CA ALA A 79 6.38 -30.97 -23.63
C ALA A 79 6.42 -29.44 -23.77
N LEU A 80 5.81 -28.69 -22.85
CA LEU A 80 5.86 -27.21 -22.85
C LEU A 80 7.28 -26.70 -22.57
N TYR A 81 7.99 -27.30 -21.62
CA TYR A 81 9.38 -27.00 -21.27
C TYR A 81 10.33 -27.26 -22.45
N THR A 82 10.23 -28.45 -23.06
CA THR A 82 11.01 -28.82 -24.26
C THR A 82 10.69 -27.90 -25.43
N LYS A 83 9.43 -27.48 -25.61
CA LYS A 83 9.04 -26.49 -26.62
C LYS A 83 9.72 -25.13 -26.39
N PHE A 84 9.72 -24.61 -25.16
CA PHE A 84 10.40 -23.36 -24.83
C PHE A 84 11.91 -23.46 -25.11
N HIS A 85 12.56 -24.52 -24.61
CA HIS A 85 13.99 -24.75 -24.82
C HIS A 85 14.35 -24.87 -26.30
N SER A 86 13.50 -25.51 -27.10
CA SER A 86 13.69 -25.65 -28.55
C SER A 86 13.55 -24.31 -29.29
N ILE A 87 12.61 -23.46 -28.88
CA ILE A 87 12.43 -22.11 -29.46
C ILE A 87 13.67 -21.25 -29.16
N ILE A 88 14.14 -21.21 -27.91
CA ILE A 88 15.29 -20.38 -27.51
C ILE A 88 16.59 -20.89 -28.15
N LYS A 89 16.95 -22.17 -27.94
CA LYS A 89 18.19 -22.76 -28.45
C LYS A 89 18.22 -22.92 -29.97
N GLY A 90 17.06 -22.97 -30.63
CA GLY A 90 16.95 -23.00 -32.09
C GLY A 90 16.99 -21.62 -32.76
N SER A 91 16.76 -20.53 -32.02
CA SER A 91 16.72 -19.16 -32.57
C SER A 91 17.99 -18.34 -32.34
N ILE A 92 18.91 -18.85 -31.51
CA ILE A 92 20.08 -18.10 -31.01
C ILE A 92 21.33 -18.97 -31.15
N ASP A 93 22.16 -18.61 -32.12
CA ASP A 93 23.47 -19.21 -32.35
C ASP A 93 24.50 -18.59 -31.40
N LEU A 94 24.89 -19.36 -30.38
CA LEU A 94 25.87 -18.93 -29.38
C LEU A 94 27.30 -18.81 -29.91
N THR A 95 27.61 -19.33 -31.11
CA THR A 95 28.96 -19.14 -31.70
C THR A 95 29.23 -17.70 -32.12
N GLN A 96 28.19 -16.87 -32.20
CA GLN A 96 28.28 -15.43 -32.47
C GLN A 96 28.56 -14.60 -31.19
N TYR A 97 28.59 -15.24 -30.02
CA TYR A 97 28.69 -14.57 -28.71
C TYR A 97 29.74 -15.26 -27.82
N GLU A 98 31.02 -15.15 -28.19
CA GLU A 98 32.16 -15.69 -27.41
C GLU A 98 32.46 -14.87 -26.12
N THR A 99 31.46 -14.67 -25.26
CA THR A 99 31.57 -13.87 -24.02
C THR A 99 31.18 -14.67 -22.78
N LYS A 100 31.90 -14.45 -21.67
CA LYS A 100 31.60 -15.06 -20.35
C LYS A 100 30.30 -14.53 -19.72
N TYR A 101 29.93 -13.31 -20.09
CA TYR A 101 28.78 -12.55 -19.59
C TYR A 101 27.91 -12.15 -20.77
N ALA A 102 26.63 -11.86 -20.54
CA ALA A 102 25.73 -11.43 -21.60
C ALA A 102 26.14 -10.06 -22.15
N THR A 103 25.88 -9.84 -23.45
CA THR A 103 26.02 -8.51 -24.09
C THR A 103 24.65 -7.90 -24.34
N ARG A 104 24.61 -6.58 -24.58
CA ARG A 104 23.37 -5.84 -24.88
C ARG A 104 22.71 -6.37 -26.15
N GLU A 105 23.51 -6.77 -27.12
CA GLU A 105 23.11 -7.31 -28.42
C GLU A 105 22.45 -8.69 -28.23
N LEU A 106 23.05 -9.56 -27.40
CA LEU A 106 22.47 -10.85 -27.03
C LEU A 106 21.14 -10.69 -26.29
N VAL A 107 21.10 -9.82 -25.27
CA VAL A 107 19.88 -9.55 -24.48
C VAL A 107 18.76 -9.00 -25.37
N LYS A 108 19.07 -8.06 -26.26
CA LYS A 108 18.11 -7.54 -27.25
C LYS A 108 17.68 -8.63 -28.25
N LYS A 109 18.59 -9.50 -28.70
CA LYS A 109 18.27 -10.63 -29.57
C LYS A 109 17.32 -11.62 -28.90
N ILE A 110 17.51 -11.90 -27.60
CA ILE A 110 16.59 -12.74 -26.79
C ILE A 110 15.21 -12.06 -26.68
N SER A 111 15.16 -10.76 -26.33
CA SER A 111 13.92 -9.98 -26.33
C SER A 111 13.19 -10.02 -27.69
N ASP A 112 13.92 -9.92 -28.81
CA ASP A 112 13.32 -10.04 -30.14
C ASP A 112 12.83 -11.45 -30.48
N VAL A 113 13.44 -12.52 -29.96
CA VAL A 113 12.93 -13.90 -30.13
C VAL A 113 11.62 -14.09 -29.35
N ILE A 114 11.54 -13.60 -28.11
CA ILE A 114 10.30 -13.62 -27.33
C ILE A 114 9.23 -12.77 -28.03
N TRP A 115 9.52 -11.49 -28.30
CA TRP A 115 8.57 -10.53 -28.87
C TRP A 115 8.00 -10.97 -30.22
N ASN A 116 8.84 -11.43 -31.16
CA ASN A 116 8.37 -11.85 -32.48
C ASN A 116 7.62 -13.20 -32.46
N SER A 117 7.70 -13.94 -31.35
CA SER A 117 6.90 -15.16 -31.12
C SER A 117 5.49 -14.85 -30.58
N LEU A 118 5.21 -13.61 -30.16
CA LEU A 118 3.91 -13.19 -29.64
C LEU A 118 2.87 -13.00 -30.75
N THR A 119 1.62 -13.27 -30.41
CA THR A 119 0.44 -13.00 -31.24
C THR A 119 0.36 -11.49 -31.54
N ARG A 120 -0.04 -11.09 -32.76
CA ARG A 120 -0.26 -9.67 -33.07
C ARG A 120 -1.66 -9.23 -32.64
N GLY A 121 -1.77 -8.08 -31.99
CA GLY A 121 -3.06 -7.40 -31.75
C GLY A 121 -3.97 -8.03 -30.69
N TYR A 122 -3.43 -8.73 -29.68
CA TYR A 122 -4.21 -9.09 -28.49
C TYR A 122 -4.27 -7.92 -27.49
N TYR A 123 -5.28 -7.93 -26.62
CA TYR A 123 -5.35 -7.01 -25.50
C TYR A 123 -4.27 -7.36 -24.47
N LYS A 124 -3.29 -6.48 -24.31
CA LYS A 124 -2.10 -6.67 -23.46
C LYS A 124 -2.46 -6.71 -21.97
N ASP A 125 -3.38 -5.85 -21.57
CA ASP A 125 -3.76 -5.61 -20.17
C ASP A 125 -4.80 -6.65 -19.70
N ARG A 126 -4.66 -7.91 -20.16
CA ARG A 126 -5.54 -9.04 -19.85
C ARG A 126 -4.88 -9.91 -18.77
N ALA A 127 -5.66 -10.32 -17.77
CA ALA A 127 -5.22 -11.30 -16.77
C ALA A 127 -4.75 -12.64 -17.36
N HIS A 128 -3.91 -13.35 -16.60
CA HIS A 128 -3.34 -14.67 -16.91
C HIS A 128 -2.35 -14.67 -18.11
N LEU A 129 -1.63 -13.55 -18.31
CA LEU A 129 -0.60 -13.38 -19.33
C LEU A 129 0.83 -13.26 -18.77
N GLN A 130 1.03 -13.43 -17.45
CA GLN A 130 2.33 -13.26 -16.80
C GLN A 130 3.30 -14.44 -17.01
N SER A 131 2.76 -15.61 -17.40
CA SER A 131 3.45 -16.90 -17.26
C SER A 131 3.93 -17.50 -18.58
N LEU A 132 5.02 -18.27 -18.52
CA LEU A 132 5.52 -19.06 -19.65
C LEU A 132 4.52 -20.15 -20.10
N TYR A 133 3.57 -20.55 -19.25
CA TYR A 133 2.42 -21.34 -19.68
C TYR A 133 1.57 -20.59 -20.71
N SER A 134 1.25 -19.32 -20.46
CA SER A 134 0.47 -18.46 -21.37
C SER A 134 1.23 -18.21 -22.69
N PHE A 135 2.56 -18.05 -22.61
CA PHE A 135 3.42 -17.98 -23.80
C PHE A 135 3.42 -19.30 -24.60
N MET A 136 3.60 -20.45 -23.94
CA MET A 136 3.69 -21.76 -24.62
C MET A 136 2.36 -22.30 -25.13
N THR A 137 1.23 -21.91 -24.56
CA THR A 137 -0.11 -22.36 -24.99
C THR A 137 -0.84 -21.36 -25.88
N GLY A 138 -0.70 -20.06 -25.61
CA GLY A 138 -1.46 -18.99 -26.26
C GLY A 138 -0.64 -17.97 -27.06
N ASN A 139 0.70 -18.07 -27.06
CA ASN A 139 1.63 -17.10 -27.67
C ASN A 139 1.30 -15.64 -27.25
N LYS A 140 1.05 -15.42 -25.95
CA LYS A 140 0.73 -14.11 -25.37
C LYS A 140 1.46 -13.95 -24.04
N LEU A 141 1.89 -12.72 -23.77
CA LEU A 141 2.47 -12.29 -22.50
C LEU A 141 2.00 -10.86 -22.19
N ASP A 142 2.02 -10.45 -20.93
CA ASP A 142 1.95 -9.04 -20.52
C ASP A 142 3.38 -8.42 -20.42
N CYS A 143 3.50 -7.20 -19.92
CA CYS A 143 4.78 -6.49 -19.86
C CYS A 143 5.79 -7.22 -18.96
N PHE A 144 5.36 -7.63 -17.76
CA PHE A 144 6.15 -8.43 -16.82
C PHE A 144 6.48 -9.82 -17.39
N GLY A 145 5.50 -10.50 -17.98
CA GLY A 145 5.66 -11.83 -18.55
C GLY A 145 6.73 -11.88 -19.63
N VAL A 146 6.85 -10.84 -20.47
CA VAL A 146 7.96 -10.71 -21.43
C VAL A 146 9.31 -10.53 -20.73
N ALA A 147 9.38 -9.71 -19.68
CA ALA A 147 10.60 -9.52 -18.91
C ALA A 147 11.07 -10.85 -18.27
N PHE A 148 10.16 -11.54 -17.60
CA PHE A 148 10.41 -12.86 -17.01
C PHE A 148 10.82 -13.90 -18.06
N ALA A 149 10.13 -13.95 -19.21
CA ALA A 149 10.46 -14.86 -20.30
C ALA A 149 11.84 -14.61 -20.92
N VAL A 150 12.30 -13.36 -20.96
CA VAL A 150 13.67 -13.01 -21.39
C VAL A 150 14.71 -13.50 -20.37
N VAL A 151 14.48 -13.29 -19.07
CA VAL A 151 15.39 -13.79 -18.01
C VAL A 151 15.47 -15.32 -18.01
N ALA A 152 14.33 -16.02 -18.10
CA ALA A 152 14.31 -17.47 -18.24
C ALA A 152 15.01 -17.94 -19.52
N ALA A 153 14.87 -17.23 -20.65
CA ALA A 153 15.59 -17.56 -21.88
C ALA A 153 17.12 -17.36 -21.75
N CYS A 154 17.59 -16.38 -20.97
CA CYS A 154 19.01 -16.23 -20.64
C CYS A 154 19.53 -17.42 -19.81
N GLN A 155 18.77 -17.83 -18.77
CA GLN A 155 19.10 -19.02 -17.95
C GLN A 155 19.18 -20.29 -18.82
N VAL A 156 18.23 -20.51 -19.75
CA VAL A 156 18.22 -21.64 -20.69
C VAL A 156 19.46 -21.68 -21.60
N LEU A 157 20.09 -20.54 -21.87
CA LEU A 157 21.34 -20.41 -22.64
C LEU A 157 22.60 -20.45 -21.76
N GLY A 158 22.47 -20.41 -20.43
CA GLY A 158 23.58 -20.40 -19.46
C GLY A 158 24.10 -19.01 -19.09
N PHE A 159 23.38 -17.94 -19.43
CA PHE A 159 23.73 -16.55 -19.07
C PHE A 159 23.16 -16.19 -17.70
N ASN A 160 23.74 -16.81 -16.68
CA ASN A 160 23.32 -16.68 -15.28
C ASN A 160 23.59 -15.28 -14.70
N ASP A 161 24.25 -14.38 -15.42
CA ASP A 161 24.46 -12.97 -15.04
C ASP A 161 23.27 -12.05 -15.38
N VAL A 162 22.33 -12.49 -16.22
CA VAL A 162 21.15 -11.68 -16.57
C VAL A 162 20.04 -11.87 -15.54
N HIS A 163 19.70 -10.80 -14.84
CA HIS A 163 18.73 -10.78 -13.75
C HIS A 163 17.58 -9.81 -13.99
N LEU A 164 16.43 -10.12 -13.40
CA LEU A 164 15.25 -9.25 -13.42
C LEU A 164 15.46 -8.04 -12.51
N ALA A 165 15.06 -6.86 -12.99
CA ALA A 165 15.00 -5.63 -12.23
C ALA A 165 13.57 -5.08 -12.28
N LEU A 166 12.99 -4.84 -11.10
CA LEU A 166 11.59 -4.46 -10.94
C LEU A 166 11.47 -3.10 -10.26
N SER A 167 10.77 -2.19 -10.94
CA SER A 167 10.19 -1.01 -10.32
C SER A 167 8.81 -1.34 -9.73
N GLU A 168 8.06 -0.30 -9.35
CA GLU A 168 6.69 -0.44 -8.88
C GLU A 168 5.64 -0.65 -10.01
N ASP A 169 5.97 -0.40 -11.29
CA ASP A 169 5.04 -0.56 -12.44
C ASP A 169 5.69 -1.10 -13.75
N HIS A 170 6.98 -1.42 -13.72
CA HIS A 170 7.75 -1.82 -14.92
C HIS A 170 8.93 -2.75 -14.61
N ALA A 171 9.28 -3.58 -15.60
CA ALA A 171 10.27 -4.65 -15.50
C ALA A 171 11.27 -4.61 -16.65
N TRP A 172 12.57 -4.62 -16.32
CA TRP A 172 13.67 -4.70 -17.27
C TRP A 172 14.73 -5.69 -16.77
N VAL A 173 15.88 -5.78 -17.45
CA VAL A 173 16.98 -6.65 -17.00
C VAL A 173 18.26 -5.90 -16.69
N VAL A 174 19.00 -6.40 -15.71
CA VAL A 174 20.39 -6.05 -15.41
C VAL A 174 21.31 -7.21 -15.80
N PHE A 175 22.53 -6.92 -16.25
CA PHE A 175 23.48 -7.94 -16.71
C PHE A 175 24.95 -7.48 -16.64
N GLY A 176 25.88 -8.39 -16.91
CA GLY A 176 27.32 -8.19 -16.75
C GLY A 176 27.81 -8.61 -15.36
N GLU A 177 29.14 -8.71 -15.21
CA GLU A 177 29.84 -9.24 -14.02
C GLU A 177 29.36 -8.67 -12.66
N LYS A 178 28.85 -7.45 -12.63
CA LYS A 178 28.39 -6.74 -11.42
C LYS A 178 26.97 -6.17 -11.59
N ALA A 179 26.17 -6.76 -12.48
CA ALA A 179 24.85 -6.27 -12.87
C ALA A 179 24.85 -4.79 -13.35
N GLN A 180 25.99 -4.32 -13.90
CA GLN A 180 26.24 -2.90 -14.15
C GLN A 180 25.58 -2.34 -15.41
N TYR A 181 24.99 -3.19 -16.26
CA TYR A 181 24.32 -2.78 -17.49
C TYR A 181 22.82 -3.03 -17.38
N THR A 182 22.01 -2.03 -17.69
CA THR A 182 20.55 -2.17 -17.82
C THR A 182 20.15 -2.34 -19.29
N ALA A 183 19.13 -3.14 -19.59
CA ALA A 183 18.45 -3.13 -20.88
C ALA A 183 16.94 -3.25 -20.72
N GLU A 184 16.23 -2.31 -21.33
CA GLU A 184 14.81 -2.43 -21.65
C GLU A 184 14.59 -3.67 -22.53
N ILE A 185 13.60 -4.50 -22.22
CA ILE A 185 13.34 -5.76 -22.94
C ILE A 185 11.86 -6.03 -23.23
N THR A 186 10.97 -5.18 -22.73
CA THR A 186 9.51 -5.24 -22.87
C THR A 186 8.96 -3.86 -23.27
N TRP A 187 7.65 -3.66 -23.24
CA TRP A 187 7.03 -2.33 -23.37
C TRP A 187 6.56 -1.82 -22.01
N HIS A 188 6.42 -0.50 -21.89
CA HIS A 188 5.63 0.12 -20.82
C HIS A 188 4.46 0.92 -21.42
N GLY A 189 3.35 0.97 -20.69
CA GLY A 189 2.19 1.80 -21.00
C GLY A 189 1.61 1.59 -22.42
N LYS A 190 1.02 2.68 -22.94
CA LYS A 190 0.33 2.74 -24.25
C LYS A 190 1.15 3.52 -25.30
N GLY A 191 2.45 3.71 -25.04
CA GLY A 191 3.39 4.38 -25.93
C GLY A 191 3.62 3.64 -27.24
N SER A 192 4.06 4.38 -28.28
CA SER A 192 4.38 3.82 -29.61
C SER A 192 5.88 3.62 -29.86
N GLU A 193 6.71 3.94 -28.88
CA GLU A 193 8.18 3.91 -28.98
C GLU A 193 8.75 2.59 -28.44
N ASP A 194 9.49 1.87 -29.28
CA ASP A 194 10.15 0.62 -28.90
C ASP A 194 11.47 0.92 -28.17
N LYS A 195 11.38 1.13 -26.85
CA LYS A 195 12.55 1.38 -25.98
C LYS A 195 13.51 0.17 -25.87
N ARG A 196 13.14 -1.02 -26.37
CA ARG A 196 13.89 -2.27 -26.10
C ARG A 196 15.33 -2.24 -26.63
N GLY A 197 16.26 -2.69 -25.79
CA GLY A 197 17.71 -2.68 -26.00
C GLY A 197 18.39 -1.43 -25.45
N GLN A 198 17.65 -0.34 -25.21
CA GLN A 198 18.19 0.89 -24.62
C GLN A 198 18.43 0.70 -23.11
N PRO A 199 19.38 1.46 -22.50
CA PRO A 199 19.52 1.52 -21.05
C PRO A 199 18.51 2.50 -20.44
N ILE A 200 18.30 2.42 -19.12
CA ILE A 200 17.31 3.24 -18.40
C ILE A 200 17.77 4.67 -18.04
N ASP A 201 19.00 5.06 -18.40
CA ASP A 201 19.66 6.31 -17.96
C ASP A 201 18.81 7.57 -18.18
N ALA A 202 18.01 7.59 -19.25
CA ALA A 202 17.08 8.69 -19.53
C ALA A 202 16.05 8.88 -18.42
N GLY A 203 15.40 7.81 -17.95
CA GLY A 203 14.40 7.86 -16.88
C GLY A 203 15.00 8.16 -15.50
N LEU A 204 16.26 7.78 -15.28
CA LEU A 204 17.04 8.19 -14.11
C LEU A 204 17.32 9.70 -14.15
N SER A 205 17.75 10.23 -15.31
CA SER A 205 18.05 11.66 -15.47
C SER A 205 16.84 12.57 -15.26
N THR A 206 15.62 12.07 -15.53
CA THR A 206 14.37 12.78 -15.27
C THR A 206 13.81 12.59 -13.87
N ARG A 207 14.39 11.73 -13.02
CA ARG A 207 13.80 11.31 -11.72
C ARG A 207 12.35 10.82 -11.85
N SER A 208 12.08 9.92 -12.81
CA SER A 208 10.76 9.28 -12.96
C SER A 208 10.56 8.19 -11.91
N TRP A 209 9.30 8.03 -11.46
CA TRP A 209 8.88 6.99 -10.52
C TRP A 209 8.95 5.59 -11.15
N LEU A 210 8.69 5.48 -12.45
CA LEU A 210 8.81 4.24 -13.23
C LEU A 210 10.18 3.55 -13.11
N TYR A 211 11.25 4.28 -12.82
CA TYR A 211 12.59 3.73 -12.63
C TYR A 211 13.08 3.81 -11.17
N VAL A 212 12.17 4.16 -10.25
CA VAL A 212 12.36 4.28 -8.79
C VAL A 212 13.63 5.06 -8.41
N ASN A 213 13.95 6.10 -9.19
CA ASN A 213 15.17 6.91 -9.04
C ASN A 213 16.48 6.08 -8.96
N GLY A 214 16.53 4.92 -9.61
CA GLY A 214 17.69 4.01 -9.56
C GLY A 214 17.74 3.12 -8.31
N ARG A 215 16.60 2.93 -7.64
CA ARG A 215 16.39 1.98 -6.52
C ARG A 215 15.34 0.88 -6.81
N PRO A 216 15.38 0.20 -7.98
CA PRO A 216 14.51 -0.95 -8.24
C PRO A 216 14.85 -2.13 -7.32
N VAL A 217 13.91 -3.06 -7.17
CA VAL A 217 14.20 -4.40 -6.65
C VAL A 217 15.09 -5.12 -7.68
N LEU A 218 16.34 -5.37 -7.31
CA LEU A 218 17.28 -6.19 -8.10
C LEU A 218 17.18 -7.63 -7.63
N CYS A 219 16.64 -8.50 -8.48
CA CYS A 219 16.35 -9.88 -8.11
C CYS A 219 17.58 -10.80 -8.21
N SER A 220 17.71 -11.73 -7.26
CA SER A 220 18.39 -13.01 -7.48
C SER A 220 17.43 -14.02 -8.15
N ARG A 221 17.91 -15.20 -8.55
CA ARG A 221 17.05 -16.30 -9.05
C ARG A 221 15.88 -16.62 -8.12
N HIS A 222 16.13 -16.60 -6.81
CA HIS A 222 15.13 -16.83 -5.78
C HIS A 222 14.09 -15.69 -5.68
N MET A 223 14.52 -14.44 -5.91
CA MET A 223 13.61 -13.29 -5.98
C MET A 223 12.88 -13.20 -7.33
N GLU A 224 13.40 -13.80 -8.39
CA GLU A 224 12.68 -14.00 -9.66
C GLU A 224 11.56 -15.03 -9.50
N VAL A 225 11.79 -16.13 -8.76
CA VAL A 225 10.70 -17.02 -8.32
C VAL A 225 9.70 -16.26 -7.44
N ALA A 226 10.15 -15.38 -6.54
CA ALA A 226 9.23 -14.54 -5.77
C ALA A 226 8.40 -13.60 -6.66
N ALA A 227 8.99 -12.99 -7.69
CA ALA A 227 8.28 -12.14 -8.63
C ALA A 227 7.25 -12.91 -9.46
N LEU A 228 7.60 -14.13 -9.92
CA LEU A 228 6.67 -15.04 -10.56
C LEU A 228 5.47 -15.35 -9.67
N VAL A 229 5.70 -15.60 -8.37
CA VAL A 229 4.64 -15.91 -7.40
C VAL A 229 3.79 -14.66 -7.09
N SER A 230 4.39 -13.49 -6.91
CA SER A 230 3.66 -12.23 -6.74
C SER A 230 2.85 -11.83 -7.99
N ALA A 231 3.22 -12.32 -9.18
CA ALA A 231 2.48 -12.11 -10.42
C ALA A 231 1.34 -13.14 -10.66
N ILE A 232 1.22 -14.19 -9.84
CA ILE A 232 0.04 -15.09 -9.89
C ILE A 232 -1.22 -14.24 -9.71
N ASN A 233 -2.23 -14.48 -10.56
CA ASN A 233 -3.43 -13.65 -10.63
C ASN A 233 -4.68 -14.47 -10.26
N PRO A 234 -5.24 -14.28 -9.04
CA PRO A 234 -6.45 -14.98 -8.60
C PRO A 234 -7.73 -14.60 -9.35
N SER A 235 -7.80 -13.45 -10.03
CA SER A 235 -9.07 -12.84 -10.43
C SER A 235 -9.77 -13.57 -11.57
N LEU A 236 -11.03 -13.96 -11.33
CA LEU A 236 -11.95 -14.55 -12.30
C LEU A 236 -12.70 -13.47 -13.07
N THR A 237 -13.03 -12.37 -12.40
CA THR A 237 -13.68 -11.18 -12.96
C THR A 237 -13.16 -9.93 -12.23
N VAL A 238 -13.61 -8.75 -12.63
CA VAL A 238 -13.30 -7.46 -11.96
C VAL A 238 -13.77 -7.41 -10.50
N THR A 239 -14.62 -8.34 -10.06
CA THR A 239 -15.24 -8.35 -8.72
C THR A 239 -15.25 -9.74 -8.06
N THR A 240 -14.44 -10.69 -8.50
CA THR A 240 -14.44 -12.06 -7.96
C THR A 240 -13.13 -12.77 -8.21
N ASP A 241 -12.56 -13.38 -7.18
CA ASP A 241 -11.29 -14.12 -7.21
C ASP A 241 -11.46 -15.62 -6.96
N SER A 242 -10.50 -16.40 -7.46
CA SER A 242 -10.41 -17.84 -7.25
C SER A 242 -9.69 -18.11 -5.92
N ILE A 243 -10.45 -18.47 -4.88
CA ILE A 243 -9.96 -18.76 -3.51
C ILE A 243 -8.78 -19.76 -3.52
N GLY A 244 -8.81 -20.73 -4.45
CA GLY A 244 -7.73 -21.71 -4.59
C GLY A 244 -6.43 -21.15 -5.19
N VAL A 245 -6.52 -20.19 -6.11
CA VAL A 245 -5.34 -19.49 -6.66
C VAL A 245 -4.78 -18.51 -5.63
N ALA A 246 -5.64 -17.81 -4.88
CA ALA A 246 -5.22 -16.98 -3.75
C ALA A 246 -4.51 -17.82 -2.67
N THR A 247 -5.06 -18.98 -2.30
CA THR A 247 -4.43 -19.91 -1.34
C THR A 247 -3.08 -20.46 -1.87
N PHE A 248 -3.01 -20.81 -3.16
CA PHE A 248 -1.77 -21.24 -3.81
C PHE A 248 -0.67 -20.17 -3.78
N GLN A 249 -1.03 -18.92 -4.09
CA GLN A 249 -0.13 -17.77 -4.01
C GLN A 249 0.32 -17.50 -2.57
N GLN A 250 -0.60 -17.56 -1.61
CA GLN A 250 -0.36 -17.36 -0.18
C GLN A 250 0.63 -18.41 0.38
N GLU A 251 0.46 -19.69 0.07
CA GLU A 251 1.37 -20.76 0.51
C GLU A 251 2.78 -20.62 -0.10
N LEU A 252 2.88 -20.23 -1.38
CA LEU A 252 4.19 -19.99 -2.02
C LEU A 252 4.88 -18.72 -1.49
N LEU A 253 4.15 -17.64 -1.23
CA LEU A 253 4.71 -16.44 -0.61
C LEU A 253 5.17 -16.72 0.83
N TRP A 254 4.45 -17.55 1.58
CA TRP A 254 4.92 -18.02 2.90
C TRP A 254 6.20 -18.85 2.83
N LEU A 255 6.33 -19.76 1.85
CA LEU A 255 7.57 -20.51 1.61
C LEU A 255 8.75 -19.57 1.32
N LEU A 256 8.54 -18.55 0.47
CA LEU A 256 9.56 -17.55 0.13
C LEU A 256 9.90 -16.63 1.32
N TYR A 257 8.93 -16.31 2.19
CA TYR A 257 9.13 -15.55 3.42
C TYR A 257 9.97 -16.31 4.45
N ASP A 258 9.70 -17.60 4.63
CA ASP A 258 10.45 -18.47 5.54
C ASP A 258 11.90 -18.63 5.08
N LEU A 259 12.12 -18.72 3.77
CA LEU A 259 13.44 -18.76 3.13
C LEU A 259 14.12 -17.37 2.98
N LYS A 260 13.52 -16.30 3.53
CA LYS A 260 14.05 -14.91 3.53
C LYS A 260 14.25 -14.27 2.15
N TYR A 261 13.57 -14.81 1.13
CA TYR A 261 13.60 -14.25 -0.23
C TYR A 261 12.64 -13.06 -0.43
N LEU A 262 11.73 -12.81 0.53
CA LEU A 262 10.88 -11.60 0.54
C LEU A 262 11.50 -10.41 1.30
N ASP A 263 12.56 -10.60 2.11
CA ASP A 263 13.15 -9.55 2.95
C ASP A 263 13.54 -8.28 2.18
N LYS A 264 13.87 -8.41 0.88
CA LYS A 264 14.24 -7.33 -0.04
C LYS A 264 13.16 -7.00 -1.07
N TYR A 265 11.91 -7.42 -0.89
CA TYR A 265 10.86 -7.24 -1.90
C TYR A 265 9.59 -6.63 -1.27
N PRO A 266 9.52 -5.29 -1.13
CA PRO A 266 8.43 -4.61 -0.44
C PRO A 266 7.02 -4.93 -0.96
N MET A 267 6.85 -4.98 -2.29
CA MET A 267 5.56 -5.32 -2.92
C MET A 267 5.12 -6.77 -2.66
N ALA A 268 6.05 -7.72 -2.61
CA ALA A 268 5.71 -9.12 -2.30
C ALA A 268 5.28 -9.32 -0.84
N LEU A 269 5.87 -8.55 0.09
CA LEU A 269 5.41 -8.46 1.48
C LEU A 269 4.02 -7.79 1.57
N GLY A 270 3.74 -6.79 0.73
CA GLY A 270 2.40 -6.19 0.58
C GLY A 270 1.34 -7.17 0.10
N ASN A 271 1.60 -7.87 -1.02
CA ASN A 271 0.73 -8.91 -1.57
C ASN A 271 0.42 -10.01 -0.52
N LEU A 272 1.45 -10.54 0.16
CA LEU A 272 1.24 -11.52 1.24
C LEU A 272 0.40 -10.95 2.39
N ALA A 273 0.54 -9.66 2.72
CA ALA A 273 -0.26 -9.01 3.75
C ALA A 273 -1.74 -8.90 3.37
N GLU A 274 -2.07 -8.62 2.11
CA GLU A 274 -3.47 -8.54 1.65
C GLU A 274 -4.12 -9.92 1.57
N LEU A 275 -3.37 -10.96 1.19
CA LEU A 275 -3.83 -12.36 1.28
C LEU A 275 -4.09 -12.80 2.73
N GLU A 276 -3.22 -12.40 3.68
CA GLU A 276 -3.43 -12.64 5.12
C GLU A 276 -4.53 -11.77 5.73
N GLU A 277 -4.83 -10.58 5.18
CA GLU A 277 -6.00 -9.78 5.57
C GLU A 277 -7.31 -10.47 5.14
N PHE A 278 -7.33 -11.07 3.95
CA PHE A 278 -8.47 -11.81 3.43
C PHE A 278 -8.69 -13.15 4.15
N LYS A 279 -7.62 -13.91 4.41
CA LYS A 279 -7.67 -15.25 5.02
C LYS A 279 -6.43 -15.49 5.90
N PRO A 280 -6.44 -15.09 7.19
CA PRO A 280 -5.29 -15.26 8.08
C PRO A 280 -4.87 -16.72 8.25
N THR A 281 -3.56 -17.00 8.15
CA THR A 281 -3.00 -18.35 8.33
C THR A 281 -2.68 -18.61 9.81
N PRO A 282 -3.24 -19.66 10.46
CA PRO A 282 -2.99 -19.93 11.87
C PRO A 282 -1.50 -20.09 12.21
N GLY A 283 -1.02 -19.33 13.20
CA GLY A 283 0.38 -19.37 13.66
C GLY A 283 1.37 -18.54 12.82
N ARG A 284 0.91 -17.84 11.77
CA ARG A 284 1.73 -16.88 11.02
C ARG A 284 1.75 -15.48 11.67
N VAL A 285 2.62 -14.61 11.17
CA VAL A 285 2.67 -13.20 11.64
C VAL A 285 1.49 -12.40 11.07
N PRO A 286 0.85 -11.50 11.84
CA PRO A 286 -0.29 -10.72 11.35
C PRO A 286 0.04 -9.87 10.12
N CYS A 287 -0.94 -9.68 9.23
CA CYS A 287 -0.82 -8.85 8.02
C CYS A 287 -0.22 -7.45 8.28
N PHE A 288 -0.61 -6.78 9.37
CA PHE A 288 -0.03 -5.49 9.76
C PHE A 288 1.50 -5.52 9.95
N THR A 289 2.04 -6.65 10.45
CA THR A 289 3.49 -6.84 10.62
C THR A 289 4.19 -6.93 9.27
N LEU A 290 3.58 -7.60 8.29
CA LEU A 290 4.10 -7.70 6.92
C LEU A 290 4.08 -6.32 6.22
N LEU A 291 3.03 -5.52 6.41
CA LEU A 291 2.95 -4.13 5.91
C LEU A 291 4.05 -3.26 6.52
N GLN A 292 4.32 -3.39 7.83
CA GLN A 292 5.42 -2.69 8.49
C GLN A 292 6.79 -3.16 7.97
N GLN A 293 6.97 -4.46 7.74
CA GLN A 293 8.19 -5.02 7.14
C GLN A 293 8.41 -4.54 5.69
N ALA A 294 7.35 -4.38 4.89
CA ALA A 294 7.46 -3.81 3.54
C ALA A 294 8.04 -2.39 3.57
N ILE A 295 7.53 -1.53 4.47
CA ILE A 295 8.03 -0.17 4.68
C ILE A 295 9.49 -0.19 5.20
N LEU A 296 9.83 -1.09 6.14
CA LEU A 296 11.19 -1.24 6.63
C LEU A 296 12.15 -1.74 5.54
N SER A 297 11.71 -2.63 4.64
CA SER A 297 12.48 -3.10 3.48
C SER A 297 12.74 -1.95 2.49
N ALA A 298 11.72 -1.16 2.17
CA ALA A 298 11.85 0.05 1.34
C ALA A 298 12.85 1.06 1.93
N ARG A 299 12.79 1.32 3.24
CA ARG A 299 13.73 2.21 3.95
C ARG A 299 15.16 1.66 3.96
N LYS A 300 15.34 0.36 4.22
CA LYS A 300 16.64 -0.26 4.49
C LYS A 300 17.45 -0.59 3.22
N TYR A 301 16.78 -0.94 2.11
CA TYR A 301 17.44 -1.44 0.91
C TYR A 301 17.27 -0.52 -0.31
N TYR A 302 16.33 0.42 -0.27
CA TYR A 302 15.92 1.24 -1.42
C TYR A 302 15.79 2.73 -1.10
N ASP A 303 16.54 3.23 -0.12
CA ASP A 303 16.59 4.63 0.34
C ASP A 303 15.21 5.29 0.58
N ASN A 304 14.20 4.49 0.95
CA ASN A 304 12.81 4.91 1.08
C ASN A 304 12.17 5.48 -0.21
N CYS A 305 12.60 5.02 -1.38
CA CYS A 305 12.10 5.49 -2.68
C CYS A 305 10.81 4.82 -3.17
N HIS A 306 10.29 3.78 -2.49
CA HIS A 306 9.09 3.02 -2.89
C HIS A 306 7.82 3.58 -2.23
N VAL A 307 6.73 3.70 -2.99
CA VAL A 307 5.49 4.37 -2.60
C VAL A 307 4.40 3.39 -2.17
N TYR A 308 4.21 2.27 -2.89
CA TYR A 308 3.15 1.30 -2.59
C TYR A 308 3.21 0.69 -1.18
N PRO A 309 4.38 0.45 -0.54
CA PRO A 309 4.43 -0.01 0.86
C PRO A 309 3.65 0.90 1.84
N TYR A 310 3.54 2.19 1.53
CA TYR A 310 2.75 3.14 2.31
C TYR A 310 1.26 3.15 1.91
N THR A 311 0.93 2.97 0.63
CA THR A 311 -0.49 2.95 0.21
C THR A 311 -1.17 1.63 0.56
N TYR A 312 -0.50 0.47 0.49
CA TYR A 312 -0.99 -0.80 1.06
C TYR A 312 -1.31 -0.64 2.56
N GLN A 313 -0.42 -0.01 3.34
CA GLN A 313 -0.65 0.23 4.77
C GLN A 313 -1.84 1.19 5.00
N ALA A 314 -1.95 2.25 4.20
CA ALA A 314 -3.07 3.17 4.27
C ALA A 314 -4.41 2.51 3.86
N GLY A 315 -4.39 1.62 2.88
CA GLY A 315 -5.51 0.79 2.43
C GLY A 315 -6.02 -0.12 3.54
N TYR A 316 -5.13 -0.88 4.19
CA TYR A 316 -5.43 -1.66 5.40
C TYR A 316 -6.11 -0.80 6.47
N PHE A 317 -5.52 0.35 6.82
CA PHE A 317 -6.09 1.26 7.83
C PHE A 317 -7.45 1.82 7.40
N TYR A 318 -7.64 2.16 6.13
CA TYR A 318 -8.91 2.63 5.58
C TYR A 318 -10.00 1.56 5.65
N ARG A 319 -9.71 0.32 5.23
CA ARG A 319 -10.61 -0.85 5.33
C ARG A 319 -11.05 -1.11 6.78
N HIS A 320 -10.14 -0.91 7.74
CA HIS A 320 -10.39 -1.07 9.18
C HIS A 320 -10.97 0.18 9.88
N ALA A 321 -11.36 1.23 9.13
CA ALA A 321 -11.84 2.52 9.64
C ALA A 321 -10.87 3.27 10.59
N LEU A 322 -9.59 2.91 10.57
CA LEU A 322 -8.48 3.55 11.30
C LEU A 322 -8.01 4.82 10.57
N TYR A 323 -8.94 5.75 10.37
CA TYR A 323 -8.77 6.86 9.42
C TYR A 323 -7.64 7.83 9.76
N LYS A 324 -7.29 8.01 11.05
CA LYS A 324 -6.12 8.83 11.44
C LYS A 324 -4.83 8.20 10.91
N GLN A 325 -4.70 6.89 11.08
CA GLN A 325 -3.55 6.11 10.63
C GLN A 325 -3.49 6.06 9.09
N ALA A 326 -4.64 5.93 8.41
CA ALA A 326 -4.72 6.02 6.95
C ALA A 326 -4.21 7.37 6.41
N PHE A 327 -4.64 8.49 7.01
CA PHE A 327 -4.13 9.83 6.67
C PHE A 327 -2.62 9.94 6.86
N HIS A 328 -2.10 9.41 7.97
CA HIS A 328 -0.67 9.41 8.24
C HIS A 328 0.14 8.59 7.23
N SER A 329 -0.34 7.40 6.85
CA SER A 329 0.32 6.54 5.86
C SER A 329 0.24 7.10 4.44
N TRP A 330 -0.88 7.71 4.02
CA TRP A 330 -0.94 8.46 2.75
C TRP A 330 -0.01 9.67 2.73
N ALA A 331 0.08 10.42 3.83
CA ALA A 331 1.03 11.52 3.95
C ALA A 331 2.50 11.02 3.87
N ASN A 332 2.81 9.87 4.48
CA ASN A 332 4.11 9.22 4.31
C ASN A 332 4.38 8.77 2.86
N ALA A 333 3.37 8.28 2.13
CA ALA A 333 3.48 8.00 0.68
C ALA A 333 3.81 9.28 -0.12
N SER A 334 3.19 10.41 0.24
CA SER A 334 3.46 11.70 -0.41
C SER A 334 4.88 12.23 -0.15
N ASP A 335 5.46 11.92 1.02
CA ASP A 335 6.85 12.24 1.35
C ASP A 335 7.87 11.40 0.54
N VAL A 336 7.41 10.30 -0.08
CA VAL A 336 8.17 9.58 -1.11
C VAL A 336 7.94 10.20 -2.49
N ILE A 337 6.68 10.38 -2.93
CA ILE A 337 6.42 10.82 -4.31
C ILE A 337 7.01 12.22 -4.62
N LYS A 338 7.10 13.11 -3.63
CA LYS A 338 7.73 14.44 -3.76
C LYS A 338 9.22 14.44 -4.12
N GLN A 339 9.86 13.27 -4.12
CA GLN A 339 11.27 13.08 -4.51
C GLN A 339 11.43 12.80 -6.01
N TYR A 340 10.33 12.68 -6.75
CA TYR A 340 10.27 12.41 -8.18
C TYR A 340 9.85 13.65 -8.98
N ASN A 341 9.99 13.59 -10.30
CA ASN A 341 9.28 14.44 -11.23
C ASN A 341 8.23 13.60 -11.96
N TYR A 342 6.99 14.08 -12.07
CA TYR A 342 5.92 13.45 -12.83
C TYR A 342 6.18 13.49 -14.34
N SER A 343 6.04 12.33 -14.98
CA SER A 343 5.99 12.12 -16.42
C SER A 343 4.73 11.34 -16.81
N ARG A 344 4.41 11.29 -18.11
CA ARG A 344 3.26 10.50 -18.60
C ARG A 344 3.43 9.00 -18.46
N ASP A 345 4.66 8.53 -18.28
CA ASP A 345 4.96 7.12 -18.09
C ASP A 345 4.70 6.71 -16.61
N ASP A 346 4.43 7.67 -15.71
CA ASP A 346 4.02 7.42 -14.32
C ASP A 346 2.46 7.46 -14.16
N GLU A 347 1.70 6.91 -15.13
CA GLU A 347 0.22 6.99 -15.20
C GLU A 347 -0.49 6.28 -14.03
N GLU A 348 0.04 5.15 -13.54
CA GLU A 348 -0.64 4.34 -12.52
C GLU A 348 -0.55 4.94 -11.11
N ILE A 349 0.62 5.43 -10.68
CA ILE A 349 0.74 6.13 -9.37
C ILE A 349 -0.03 7.46 -9.34
N TYR A 350 -0.22 8.08 -10.51
CA TYR A 350 -1.09 9.25 -10.64
C TYR A 350 -2.57 8.89 -10.38
N LYS A 351 -3.05 7.71 -10.82
CA LYS A 351 -4.41 7.23 -10.53
C LYS A 351 -4.59 6.89 -9.05
N GLU A 352 -3.65 6.15 -8.46
CA GLU A 352 -3.63 5.81 -7.03
C GLU A 352 -3.80 7.07 -6.17
N LEU A 353 -2.92 8.07 -6.36
CA LEU A 353 -2.98 9.32 -5.61
C LEU A 353 -4.24 10.15 -5.89
N MET A 354 -4.79 10.07 -7.11
CA MET A 354 -6.05 10.71 -7.49
C MET A 354 -7.26 10.07 -6.80
N GLU A 355 -7.34 8.74 -6.73
CA GLU A 355 -8.42 8.01 -6.05
C GLU A 355 -8.39 8.28 -4.55
N ILE A 356 -7.21 8.23 -3.93
CA ILE A 356 -6.99 8.62 -2.53
C ILE A 356 -7.52 10.04 -2.27
N ALA A 357 -7.14 11.01 -3.12
CA ALA A 357 -7.47 12.42 -2.95
C ALA A 357 -8.95 12.76 -3.20
N ASN A 358 -9.58 12.09 -4.17
CA ASN A 358 -10.89 12.47 -4.69
C ASN A 358 -12.04 11.54 -4.29
N GLU A 359 -11.75 10.29 -3.93
CA GLU A 359 -12.76 9.29 -3.58
C GLU A 359 -12.59 8.82 -2.13
N LEU A 360 -11.41 8.31 -1.73
CA LEU A 360 -11.21 7.72 -0.40
C LEU A 360 -11.25 8.78 0.71
N ILE A 361 -10.46 9.85 0.60
CA ILE A 361 -10.46 10.96 1.58
C ILE A 361 -11.85 11.62 1.68
N PRO A 362 -12.54 11.98 0.57
CA PRO A 362 -13.92 12.50 0.63
C PRO A 362 -14.96 11.51 1.16
N HIS A 363 -14.78 10.20 0.95
CA HIS A 363 -15.62 9.19 1.58
C HIS A 363 -15.44 9.18 3.11
N ILE A 364 -14.20 9.16 3.61
CA ILE A 364 -13.91 9.30 5.03
C ILE A 364 -14.58 10.54 5.59
N MET A 365 -14.38 11.70 4.95
CA MET A 365 -14.98 12.98 5.35
C MET A 365 -16.50 12.90 5.50
N LYS A 366 -17.19 12.21 4.58
CA LYS A 366 -18.64 11.97 4.64
C LYS A 366 -19.02 11.11 5.85
N VAL A 367 -18.34 10.00 6.07
CA VAL A 367 -18.59 9.08 7.21
C VAL A 367 -18.38 9.81 8.54
N VAL A 368 -17.21 10.44 8.75
CA VAL A 368 -16.88 11.10 10.03
C VAL A 368 -17.65 12.39 10.31
N SER A 369 -18.29 12.97 9.28
CA SER A 369 -19.25 14.09 9.43
C SER A 369 -20.64 13.63 9.89
N SER A 370 -21.01 12.36 9.66
CA SER A 370 -22.35 11.82 9.98
C SER A 370 -22.46 11.19 11.36
N GLY A 371 -21.34 10.96 12.05
CA GLY A 371 -21.31 10.34 13.38
C GLY A 371 -21.28 11.36 14.51
N HIS A 372 -22.05 11.10 15.58
CA HIS A 372 -22.11 11.91 16.81
C HIS A 372 -20.84 11.80 17.70
N SER A 373 -19.66 11.53 17.13
CA SER A 373 -18.45 11.23 17.90
C SER A 373 -17.78 12.49 18.46
N ALA A 374 -17.51 12.48 19.77
CA ALA A 374 -16.63 13.46 20.42
C ALA A 374 -15.18 13.39 19.89
N HIS A 375 -14.77 12.23 19.36
CA HIS A 375 -13.42 11.93 18.86
C HIS A 375 -13.37 11.76 17.33
N SER A 376 -14.18 12.51 16.58
CA SER A 376 -14.06 12.58 15.12
C SER A 376 -12.70 13.16 14.71
N ILE A 377 -12.07 12.59 13.67
CA ILE A 377 -10.77 13.06 13.13
C ILE A 377 -10.80 14.54 12.72
N LEU A 378 -12.00 15.08 12.42
CA LEU A 378 -12.22 16.49 12.10
C LEU A 378 -11.85 17.45 13.24
N LYS A 379 -11.73 16.96 14.48
CA LYS A 379 -11.35 17.72 15.68
C LYS A 379 -9.86 17.61 16.04
N ASP A 380 -9.15 16.71 15.36
CA ASP A 380 -7.74 16.41 15.59
C ASP A 380 -6.85 17.21 14.61
N PRO A 381 -6.00 18.14 15.10
CA PRO A 381 -5.15 18.94 14.24
C PRO A 381 -4.03 18.11 13.60
N GLU A 382 -3.67 16.94 14.13
CA GLU A 382 -2.68 16.04 13.49
C GLU A 382 -3.25 15.48 12.18
N CYS A 383 -4.52 15.07 12.16
CA CYS A 383 -5.21 14.63 10.94
C CYS A 383 -5.31 15.76 9.88
N PHE A 384 -5.41 17.02 10.32
CA PHE A 384 -5.34 18.16 9.41
C PHE A 384 -3.92 18.41 8.90
N ALA A 385 -2.89 18.28 9.76
CA ALA A 385 -1.50 18.40 9.36
C ALA A 385 -1.09 17.32 8.34
N ASP A 386 -1.49 16.06 8.55
CA ASP A 386 -1.25 14.97 7.60
C ASP A 386 -1.99 15.15 6.27
N LEU A 387 -3.23 15.65 6.29
CA LEU A 387 -3.93 16.05 5.05
C LEU A 387 -3.15 17.10 4.25
N LEU A 388 -2.61 18.11 4.93
CA LEU A 388 -1.83 19.15 4.26
C LEU A 388 -0.46 18.65 3.81
N ARG A 389 0.19 17.75 4.55
CA ARG A 389 1.43 17.04 4.15
C ARG A 389 1.21 16.23 2.88
N PHE A 390 0.11 15.47 2.80
CA PHE A 390 -0.30 14.72 1.61
C PHE A 390 -0.41 15.60 0.35
N TYR A 391 -1.12 16.73 0.45
CA TYR A 391 -1.25 17.67 -0.68
C TYR A 391 0.04 18.46 -0.97
N ASP A 392 0.89 18.71 0.03
CA ASP A 392 2.21 19.33 -0.18
C ASP A 392 3.17 18.42 -0.94
N GLY A 393 3.19 17.12 -0.63
CA GLY A 393 3.98 16.14 -1.38
C GLY A 393 3.55 16.05 -2.85
N ILE A 394 2.24 16.07 -3.13
CA ILE A 394 1.69 16.08 -4.49
C ILE A 394 1.97 17.41 -5.21
N CYS A 395 1.89 18.55 -4.51
CA CYS A 395 2.30 19.85 -5.08
C CYS A 395 3.79 19.87 -5.42
N GLN A 396 4.64 19.30 -4.56
CA GLN A 396 6.08 19.25 -4.76
C GLN A 396 6.50 18.30 -5.89
N TRP A 397 5.76 17.19 -6.09
CA TRP A 397 5.92 16.26 -7.22
C TRP A 397 5.62 16.88 -8.60
N GLU A 398 4.91 18.01 -8.63
CA GLU A 398 4.69 18.79 -9.86
C GLU A 398 5.84 19.77 -10.16
N GLU A 399 6.66 20.13 -9.17
CA GLU A 399 7.69 21.17 -9.32
C GLU A 399 8.96 20.62 -10.00
N GLY A 400 9.16 21.02 -11.26
CA GLY A 400 10.22 20.49 -12.12
C GLY A 400 9.72 19.45 -13.14
N SER A 401 8.46 19.04 -13.03
CA SER A 401 7.82 18.05 -13.89
C SER A 401 7.49 18.57 -15.29
N GLN A 402 7.64 17.72 -16.30
CA GLN A 402 7.38 18.09 -17.70
C GLN A 402 5.89 18.20 -18.01
N THR A 403 5.06 17.52 -17.21
CA THR A 403 3.59 17.57 -17.27
C THR A 403 3.03 18.04 -15.92
N PRO A 404 1.97 18.86 -15.91
CA PRO A 404 1.28 19.23 -14.68
C PRO A 404 0.52 18.04 -14.10
N VAL A 405 0.43 17.99 -12.78
CA VAL A 405 -0.33 17.03 -11.96
C VAL A 405 -1.67 17.65 -11.56
N LEU A 406 -1.65 18.91 -11.10
CA LEU A 406 -2.74 19.54 -10.37
C LEU A 406 -3.66 20.38 -11.26
N HIS A 407 -4.77 19.77 -11.67
CA HIS A 407 -5.86 20.43 -12.37
C HIS A 407 -7.12 20.62 -11.50
N ILE A 408 -8.16 21.24 -12.06
CA ILE A 408 -9.44 21.55 -11.39
C ILE A 408 -10.20 20.33 -10.82
N GLY A 409 -9.75 19.11 -11.15
CA GLY A 409 -10.22 17.86 -10.54
C GLY A 409 -9.85 17.78 -9.06
N TRP A 410 -8.58 17.98 -8.73
CA TRP A 410 -8.04 17.95 -7.35
C TRP A 410 -8.54 19.11 -6.47
N ALA A 411 -8.72 20.29 -7.07
CA ALA A 411 -9.05 21.51 -6.31
C ALA A 411 -10.40 21.44 -5.59
N LYS A 412 -11.41 20.78 -6.17
CA LYS A 412 -12.74 20.68 -5.56
C LYS A 412 -12.74 19.71 -4.35
N PRO A 413 -12.22 18.48 -4.43
CA PRO A 413 -12.06 17.60 -3.27
C PRO A 413 -11.18 18.19 -2.18
N LEU A 414 -10.05 18.83 -2.50
CA LEU A 414 -9.22 19.53 -1.51
C LEU A 414 -10.04 20.55 -0.70
N VAL A 415 -10.70 21.48 -1.39
CA VAL A 415 -11.51 22.52 -0.76
C VAL A 415 -12.67 21.94 0.05
N ASN A 416 -13.38 20.94 -0.49
CA ASN A 416 -14.47 20.25 0.19
C ASN A 416 -14.00 19.57 1.48
N THR A 417 -12.84 18.91 1.45
CA THR A 417 -12.22 18.22 2.59
C THR A 417 -11.75 19.22 3.66
N ILE A 418 -11.00 20.26 3.31
CA ILE A 418 -10.56 21.29 4.27
C ILE A 418 -11.77 21.95 4.96
N SER A 419 -12.87 22.17 4.23
CA SER A 419 -14.11 22.76 4.78
C SER A 419 -14.82 21.91 5.86
N LYS A 420 -14.35 20.68 6.13
CA LYS A 420 -14.84 19.84 7.23
C LYS A 420 -14.07 20.03 8.54
N PHE A 421 -12.92 20.68 8.50
CA PHE A 421 -12.14 21.00 9.69
C PHE A 421 -12.51 22.40 10.19
N ASP A 422 -13.01 22.49 11.42
CA ASP A 422 -13.38 23.76 12.06
C ASP A 422 -12.17 24.71 12.15
N ALA A 423 -12.43 26.01 12.16
CA ALA A 423 -11.37 27.03 12.21
C ALA A 423 -10.44 26.86 13.44
N GLU A 424 -10.99 26.45 14.58
CA GLU A 424 -10.22 26.15 15.81
C GLU A 424 -9.32 24.90 15.65
N VAL A 425 -9.66 23.97 14.76
CA VAL A 425 -8.84 22.78 14.48
C VAL A 425 -7.73 23.15 13.52
N ARG A 426 -8.06 23.86 12.44
CA ARG A 426 -7.09 24.32 11.44
C ARG A 426 -6.06 25.26 12.05
N GLY A 427 -6.51 26.24 12.83
CA GLY A 427 -5.67 27.22 13.53
C GLY A 427 -4.78 26.66 14.66
N ARG A 428 -4.84 25.35 14.96
CA ARG A 428 -3.92 24.67 15.89
C ARG A 428 -2.70 24.04 15.21
N VAL A 429 -2.63 24.02 13.87
CA VAL A 429 -1.45 23.54 13.12
C VAL A 429 -0.43 24.67 12.95
N GLU A 430 0.81 24.41 13.35
CA GLU A 430 1.90 25.38 13.31
C GLU A 430 2.74 25.22 12.04
N MET A 431 2.50 26.07 11.04
CA MET A 431 3.18 25.99 9.74
C MET A 431 4.55 26.70 9.76
N LEU A 432 5.61 25.92 9.85
CA LEU A 432 7.01 26.36 9.85
C LEU A 432 7.54 26.65 8.44
N GLU A 433 8.59 27.46 8.36
CA GLU A 433 9.36 27.66 7.12
C GLU A 433 10.51 26.65 7.03
N VAL A 434 10.87 26.24 5.82
CA VAL A 434 11.86 25.17 5.57
C VAL A 434 13.18 25.40 6.33
N GLY A 435 13.75 26.60 6.27
CA GLY A 435 15.00 26.94 6.97
C GLY A 435 14.88 27.05 8.51
N SER A 436 13.65 27.13 9.06
CA SER A 436 13.43 27.06 10.52
C SER A 436 13.36 25.62 11.03
N ALA A 437 13.02 24.66 10.15
CA ALA A 437 12.92 23.25 10.50
C ALA A 437 14.28 22.58 10.66
N GLU A 438 15.27 22.95 9.84
CA GLU A 438 16.64 22.43 9.95
C GLU A 438 17.29 22.77 11.31
N VAL A 439 17.02 23.98 11.82
CA VAL A 439 17.49 24.41 13.15
C VAL A 439 16.75 23.63 14.26
N ALA A 440 15.43 23.53 14.19
CA ALA A 440 14.65 22.79 15.19
C ALA A 440 15.01 21.30 15.24
N ALA A 441 15.26 20.66 14.09
CA ALA A 441 15.71 19.28 14.00
C ALA A 441 17.13 19.10 14.58
N ALA A 442 18.03 20.05 14.35
CA ALA A 442 19.36 20.03 14.96
C ALA A 442 19.32 20.21 16.49
N GLU A 443 18.42 21.07 16.99
CA GLU A 443 18.19 21.23 18.44
C GLU A 443 17.62 19.95 19.07
N GLU A 444 16.56 19.37 18.50
CA GLU A 444 15.99 18.10 18.99
C GLU A 444 17.03 16.96 18.95
N HIS A 445 17.81 16.82 17.87
CA HIS A 445 18.86 15.82 17.74
C HIS A 445 20.05 16.04 18.70
N SER A 446 20.30 17.27 19.14
CA SER A 446 21.30 17.56 20.19
C SER A 446 20.85 17.10 21.58
N THR A 447 19.54 17.00 21.82
CA THR A 447 18.94 16.59 23.10
C THR A 447 18.66 15.09 23.24
N SER A 448 18.69 14.32 22.14
CA SER A 448 18.35 12.89 22.17
C SER A 448 19.49 11.94 22.59
N LEU A 449 20.74 12.42 22.64
CA LEU A 449 21.95 11.60 22.90
C LEU A 449 22.10 11.07 24.35
N ASN A 450 21.02 10.86 25.10
CA ASN A 450 21.08 10.41 26.50
C ASN A 450 19.84 9.63 27.01
N ASN A 451 19.08 8.99 26.12
CA ASN A 451 18.11 7.95 26.49
C ASN A 451 18.44 6.65 25.74
N ASN A 452 18.22 5.51 26.39
CA ASN A 452 18.42 4.20 25.76
C ASN A 452 17.21 3.87 24.88
N ASP A 453 17.40 3.81 23.56
CA ASP A 453 16.46 3.13 22.67
C ASP A 453 16.55 1.61 22.91
N GLU A 454 15.60 1.05 23.68
CA GLU A 454 15.48 -0.41 23.76
C GLU A 454 14.93 -0.97 22.44
N GLU A 455 15.85 -1.52 21.66
CA GLU A 455 15.61 -2.33 20.48
C GLU A 455 14.65 -3.48 20.85
N LEU A 456 13.39 -3.45 20.36
CA LEU A 456 12.39 -4.49 20.64
C LEU A 456 12.67 -5.77 19.83
N VAL A 457 13.80 -6.40 20.10
CA VAL A 457 14.18 -7.71 19.57
C VAL A 457 13.33 -8.78 20.26
N MET A 458 12.18 -9.13 19.68
CA MET A 458 11.33 -10.20 20.20
C MET A 458 11.91 -11.59 19.88
N THR A 459 13.02 -11.95 20.55
CA THR A 459 13.55 -13.32 20.54
C THR A 459 12.57 -14.29 21.21
N THR A 460 12.34 -15.43 20.56
CA THR A 460 11.34 -16.43 20.95
C THR A 460 11.81 -17.35 22.09
N THR A 461 11.53 -16.98 23.33
CA THR A 461 11.53 -17.91 24.48
C THR A 461 10.32 -17.64 25.38
N GLY A 462 9.45 -18.64 25.56
CA GLY A 462 8.20 -18.49 26.32
C GLY A 462 8.39 -18.52 27.84
N LEU A 463 7.82 -17.54 28.54
CA LEU A 463 7.63 -17.52 29.99
C LEU A 463 6.22 -17.01 30.34
N SER A 464 5.76 -17.33 31.55
CA SER A 464 4.35 -17.15 31.97
C SER A 464 3.97 -15.69 32.24
N LEU A 465 2.94 -15.19 31.55
CA LEU A 465 2.39 -13.84 31.72
C LEU A 465 1.33 -13.77 32.84
N ALA A 466 1.64 -14.32 34.02
CA ALA A 466 0.69 -14.42 35.13
C ALA A 466 0.81 -13.28 36.17
N ASP A 467 2.03 -12.84 36.47
CA ASP A 467 2.35 -12.19 37.76
C ASP A 467 2.68 -10.69 37.70
N THR A 468 2.41 -10.03 36.57
CA THR A 468 2.70 -8.59 36.35
C THR A 468 1.47 -7.76 35.98
N LEU A 469 0.26 -8.19 36.36
CA LEU A 469 -1.00 -7.49 36.09
C LEU A 469 -1.54 -6.80 37.36
N ASP A 470 -1.96 -5.54 37.22
CA ASP A 470 -2.56 -4.72 38.29
C ASP A 470 -3.79 -5.43 38.90
N PRO A 471 -3.93 -5.47 40.25
CA PRO A 471 -5.07 -6.10 40.92
C PRO A 471 -6.45 -5.63 40.43
N LYS A 472 -6.59 -4.36 40.01
CA LYS A 472 -7.84 -3.81 39.45
C LYS A 472 -8.15 -4.38 38.08
N ILE A 473 -7.14 -4.61 37.24
CA ILE A 473 -7.32 -5.26 35.93
C ILE A 473 -7.71 -6.72 36.15
N ARG A 474 -7.02 -7.44 37.05
CA ARG A 474 -7.36 -8.83 37.40
C ARG A 474 -8.79 -8.96 37.95
N ALA A 475 -9.24 -8.01 38.78
CA ALA A 475 -10.62 -7.95 39.26
C ALA A 475 -11.65 -7.65 38.16
N LEU A 476 -11.34 -6.73 37.24
CA LEU A 476 -12.21 -6.39 36.12
C LEU A 476 -12.37 -7.58 35.15
N THR A 477 -11.28 -8.28 34.81
CA THR A 477 -11.32 -9.50 33.98
C THR A 477 -12.17 -10.60 34.63
N ALA A 478 -12.07 -10.79 35.95
CA ALA A 478 -12.92 -11.74 36.67
C ALA A 478 -14.41 -11.36 36.60
N ALA A 479 -14.75 -10.09 36.87
CA ALA A 479 -16.13 -9.59 36.84
C ALA A 479 -16.77 -9.70 35.44
N CYS A 480 -16.01 -9.51 34.37
CA CYS A 480 -16.50 -9.70 33.00
C CYS A 480 -16.74 -11.17 32.63
N GLY A 481 -16.00 -12.11 33.23
CA GLY A 481 -16.06 -13.53 32.89
C GLY A 481 -17.38 -14.22 33.25
N GLU A 482 -17.92 -13.97 34.45
CA GLU A 482 -19.00 -14.79 35.01
C GLU A 482 -20.42 -14.42 34.54
N ARG A 483 -20.66 -13.17 34.12
CA ARG A 483 -22.01 -12.67 33.82
C ARG A 483 -22.29 -12.35 32.35
N ILE A 484 -21.28 -12.04 31.54
CA ILE A 484 -21.48 -11.63 30.12
C ILE A 484 -21.50 -12.85 29.18
N LEU A 485 -20.73 -13.90 29.48
CA LEU A 485 -20.55 -15.07 28.61
C LEU A 485 -21.40 -16.29 29.02
N ASN A 486 -22.31 -16.14 29.98
CA ASN A 486 -23.21 -17.23 30.39
C ASN A 486 -24.29 -17.47 29.33
N ARG A 487 -24.13 -18.53 28.54
CA ARG A 487 -25.07 -18.97 27.48
C ARG A 487 -26.51 -19.14 27.95
N GLN A 488 -26.73 -19.45 29.24
CA GLN A 488 -28.07 -19.61 29.80
C GLN A 488 -28.79 -18.26 30.00
N PHE A 489 -28.04 -17.19 30.32
CA PHE A 489 -28.56 -15.84 30.53
C PHE A 489 -29.00 -15.20 29.21
N LEU A 490 -28.20 -15.37 28.15
CA LEU A 490 -28.51 -14.85 26.80
C LEU A 490 -29.74 -15.52 26.14
N LEU A 491 -30.23 -16.65 26.67
CA LEU A 491 -31.38 -17.38 26.14
C LEU A 491 -32.71 -17.10 26.87
N GLN A 492 -32.69 -16.33 27.96
CA GLN A 492 -33.89 -15.86 28.68
C GLN A 492 -33.97 -14.33 28.59
N GLY A 493 -34.51 -13.83 27.47
CA GLY A 493 -34.52 -12.40 27.17
C GLY A 493 -35.34 -11.55 28.15
N GLY A 494 -34.65 -10.82 29.05
CA GLY A 494 -35.25 -9.79 29.89
C GLY A 494 -34.27 -9.18 30.90
N GLY A 495 -34.04 -7.85 30.79
CA GLY A 495 -33.31 -7.05 31.79
C GLY A 495 -32.22 -6.16 31.19
N GLU A 496 -32.28 -4.85 31.47
CA GLU A 496 -31.24 -3.89 31.12
C GLU A 496 -30.13 -3.86 32.19
N PRO A 497 -28.83 -3.84 31.84
CA PRO A 497 -27.75 -4.18 32.78
C PRO A 497 -27.12 -3.00 33.54
N PHE A 498 -27.74 -1.82 33.62
CA PHE A 498 -27.13 -0.62 34.22
C PHE A 498 -28.04 0.16 35.18
N VAL A 499 -28.10 -0.28 36.45
CA VAL A 499 -28.47 0.58 37.59
C VAL A 499 -27.43 0.38 38.70
N PRO A 500 -26.74 1.45 39.18
CA PRO A 500 -25.76 1.33 40.25
C PRO A 500 -26.44 1.20 41.62
N GLY A 501 -26.28 0.07 42.28
CA GLY A 501 -26.77 -0.17 43.65
C GLY A 501 -25.87 0.43 44.73
N GLN A 502 -26.46 0.76 45.88
CA GLN A 502 -25.74 0.99 47.14
C GLN A 502 -25.38 -0.34 47.84
N PRO A 503 -24.50 -0.35 48.86
CA PRO A 503 -24.06 -1.58 49.52
C PRO A 503 -25.11 -2.23 50.45
N GLU A 504 -24.94 -3.53 50.64
CA GLU A 504 -25.53 -4.38 51.69
C GLU A 504 -24.88 -4.05 53.07
N ASP A 505 -25.45 -4.32 54.26
CA ASP A 505 -26.77 -4.90 54.65
C ASP A 505 -27.31 -4.09 55.89
N GLU A 506 -28.09 -4.51 56.91
CA GLU A 506 -28.59 -5.80 57.41
C GLU A 506 -29.89 -5.62 58.25
N ALA A 507 -30.46 -6.73 58.74
CA ALA A 507 -31.22 -6.85 60.00
C ALA A 507 -32.51 -6.00 60.25
N THR A 508 -33.63 -6.46 59.66
CA THR A 508 -34.91 -6.81 60.34
C THR A 508 -35.68 -5.86 61.31
N THR A 509 -37.02 -5.92 61.17
CA THR A 509 -38.12 -5.66 62.15
C THR A 509 -38.90 -4.32 62.12
N SER A 510 -40.20 -4.47 61.79
CA SER A 510 -41.42 -3.74 62.27
C SER A 510 -41.48 -2.22 62.47
N SER A 511 -42.46 -1.61 61.78
CA SER A 511 -43.18 -0.35 62.07
C SER A 511 -43.90 -0.34 63.46
N PRO A 512 -44.55 0.76 63.93
CA PRO A 512 -44.93 2.02 63.25
C PRO A 512 -44.70 3.34 64.04
N CYS A 513 -45.26 4.45 63.52
CA CYS A 513 -45.63 5.79 64.08
C CYS A 513 -45.17 6.23 65.50
N ASP A 514 -44.96 7.52 65.82
CA ASP A 514 -45.86 8.67 65.66
C ASP A 514 -45.16 10.01 66.08
N GLY A 515 -45.82 11.18 65.94
CA GLY A 515 -45.45 12.49 66.55
C GLY A 515 -44.15 13.17 66.04
N SER A 516 -44.12 14.38 65.46
CA SER A 516 -44.63 15.72 65.86
C SER A 516 -43.73 16.50 66.83
N ASP A 517 -43.61 17.81 66.54
CA ASP A 517 -43.20 18.91 67.43
C ASP A 517 -41.73 18.96 67.92
N ASP A 518 -41.11 20.11 68.20
CA ASP A 518 -41.21 21.49 67.66
C ASP A 518 -39.96 22.27 68.16
N ALA A 519 -39.67 23.46 67.61
CA ALA A 519 -38.86 24.54 68.23
C ALA A 519 -37.38 24.24 68.64
N SER A 520 -36.42 25.16 68.76
CA SER A 520 -36.18 26.56 68.33
C SER A 520 -34.78 26.93 68.90
N GLY A 521 -34.23 28.11 68.59
CA GLY A 521 -32.92 28.58 69.12
C GLY A 521 -31.85 28.65 68.04
N SER A 522 -31.29 29.79 67.61
CA SER A 522 -31.05 31.10 68.26
C SER A 522 -29.92 31.09 69.30
N THR A 523 -28.99 32.05 69.39
CA THR A 523 -28.59 33.14 68.47
C THR A 523 -27.21 33.68 68.88
N SER A 524 -26.31 33.90 67.92
CA SER A 524 -25.11 34.77 67.98
C SER A 524 -24.02 34.52 69.05
N THR A 525 -22.75 34.65 68.62
CA THR A 525 -21.89 35.74 69.12
C THR A 525 -20.86 36.12 68.04
N SER A 526 -20.17 37.25 68.18
CA SER A 526 -19.32 37.79 67.11
C SER A 526 -17.97 38.33 67.62
N THR A 527 -16.88 38.08 66.89
CA THR A 527 -15.60 38.77 67.16
C THR A 527 -14.69 38.91 65.93
N LYS A 528 -14.66 40.13 65.39
CA LYS A 528 -13.52 40.86 64.77
C LYS A 528 -12.39 40.07 64.08
N LYS A 529 -12.41 40.15 62.74
CA LYS A 529 -11.30 40.52 61.83
C LYS A 529 -9.84 40.34 62.34
N GLY A 530 -9.15 39.34 61.80
CA GLY A 530 -7.70 39.39 61.52
C GLY A 530 -7.45 39.44 60.01
N LYS A 531 -6.35 40.06 59.55
CA LYS A 531 -5.95 40.10 58.13
C LYS A 531 -4.78 39.15 57.87
N THR A 532 -4.94 38.23 56.93
CA THR A 532 -3.86 37.67 56.10
C THR A 532 -4.48 37.21 54.78
N ASN A 533 -4.06 37.79 53.65
CA ASN A 533 -4.40 37.25 52.33
C ASN A 533 -3.42 36.12 52.02
N ILE A 534 -3.94 34.91 51.85
CA ILE A 534 -3.31 33.86 51.05
C ILE A 534 -4.31 33.61 49.91
N GLY A 535 -3.84 33.64 48.67
CA GLY A 535 -4.66 33.33 47.51
C GLY A 535 -4.57 31.84 47.22
N ASP A 536 -5.72 31.18 47.10
CA ASP A 536 -5.76 29.77 46.69
C ASP A 536 -5.33 29.64 45.23
N ASN A 537 -4.27 28.86 44.99
CA ASN A 537 -3.91 28.41 43.65
C ASN A 537 -4.79 27.21 43.29
N ASP A 538 -5.81 27.42 42.46
CA ASP A 538 -6.55 26.34 41.80
C ASP A 538 -5.66 25.69 40.72
N ASP A 539 -4.86 24.70 41.12
CA ASP A 539 -3.95 23.97 40.22
C ASP A 539 -4.70 22.96 39.35
N THR A 540 -5.55 23.47 38.45
CA THR A 540 -6.16 22.67 37.38
C THR A 540 -5.17 22.52 36.23
N THR A 541 -4.28 21.53 36.35
CA THR A 541 -3.23 21.19 35.36
C THR A 541 -3.80 20.79 33.99
N LYS A 542 -4.21 21.79 33.19
CA LYS A 542 -4.55 21.61 31.77
C LYS A 542 -3.28 21.23 31.01
N GLN A 543 -3.12 19.94 30.75
CA GLN A 543 -2.14 19.45 29.78
C GLN A 543 -2.35 20.16 28.45
N LYS A 544 -1.48 21.11 28.10
CA LYS A 544 -1.42 21.68 26.76
C LYS A 544 -1.00 20.56 25.81
N LYS A 545 -1.96 20.01 25.06
CA LYS A 545 -1.61 19.29 23.82
C LYS A 545 -0.80 20.25 22.94
N SER A 546 0.36 19.82 22.50
CA SER A 546 1.23 20.56 21.59
C SER A 546 0.52 20.84 20.27
N SER A 547 0.79 22.00 19.67
CA SER A 547 0.50 22.25 18.27
C SER A 547 1.29 21.26 17.40
N PRO A 548 0.67 20.50 16.48
CA PRO A 548 1.43 19.77 15.48
C PRO A 548 2.14 20.77 14.56
N LYS A 549 3.47 20.65 14.49
CA LYS A 549 4.34 21.42 13.59
C LYS A 549 4.28 20.81 12.19
N LEU A 550 4.15 21.62 11.17
CA LEU A 550 4.13 21.21 9.77
C LEU A 550 5.10 22.06 8.94
N VAL A 551 5.97 21.41 8.17
CA VAL A 551 6.84 22.06 7.18
C VAL A 551 6.20 21.90 5.81
N LEU A 552 6.02 23.00 5.08
CA LEU A 552 5.52 23.00 3.70
C LEU A 552 6.68 23.25 2.74
N TYR A 553 6.94 22.29 1.86
CA TYR A 553 8.03 22.32 0.89
C TYR A 553 7.59 23.02 -0.40
N SER A 554 6.41 22.70 -0.93
CA SER A 554 5.96 23.24 -2.21
C SER A 554 5.69 24.74 -2.18
N HIS A 555 5.97 25.43 -3.28
CA HIS A 555 5.59 26.82 -3.50
C HIS A 555 4.06 27.00 -3.49
N LYS A 556 3.30 26.00 -3.96
CA LYS A 556 1.83 26.04 -3.95
C LYS A 556 1.27 26.06 -2.54
N MET A 557 1.63 25.10 -1.68
CA MET A 557 1.09 25.04 -0.31
C MET A 557 1.65 26.15 0.59
N ARG A 558 2.91 26.55 0.43
CA ARG A 558 3.44 27.75 1.11
C ARG A 558 2.62 29.00 0.79
N GLY A 559 2.24 29.19 -0.48
CA GLY A 559 1.33 30.27 -0.90
C GLY A 559 -0.14 30.11 -0.47
N LEU A 560 -0.52 28.96 0.11
CA LEU A 560 -1.85 28.69 0.64
C LEU A 560 -1.96 28.86 2.17
N LYS A 561 -0.83 28.91 2.90
CA LYS A 561 -0.74 28.94 4.38
C LYS A 561 -1.84 29.78 5.06
N ASP A 562 -1.92 31.07 4.76
CA ASP A 562 -2.89 31.97 5.41
C ASP A 562 -4.34 31.67 5.02
N LEU A 563 -4.58 31.17 3.80
CA LEU A 563 -5.90 30.78 3.30
C LEU A 563 -6.41 29.46 3.91
N LEU A 564 -5.49 28.57 4.29
CA LEU A 564 -5.78 27.30 4.94
C LEU A 564 -6.08 27.46 6.44
N LEU A 565 -5.45 28.44 7.09
CA LEU A 565 -5.60 28.73 8.52
C LEU A 565 -6.73 29.75 8.81
N GLY A 566 -7.09 30.61 7.86
CA GLY A 566 -8.09 31.65 8.05
C GLY A 566 -9.47 31.14 8.50
N GLU A 567 -10.17 31.94 9.33
CA GLU A 567 -11.49 31.61 9.90
C GLU A 567 -12.49 31.17 8.81
N LYS A 568 -12.56 31.92 7.71
CA LYS A 568 -13.39 31.64 6.54
C LYS A 568 -12.50 31.32 5.34
N LEU A 569 -12.63 30.08 4.84
CA LEU A 569 -11.87 29.58 3.70
C LEU A 569 -12.28 30.30 2.40
N ASN A 570 -11.33 30.96 1.74
CA ASN A 570 -11.55 31.51 0.39
C ASN A 570 -11.39 30.39 -0.65
N THR A 571 -12.46 29.61 -0.83
CA THR A 571 -12.54 28.45 -1.73
C THR A 571 -12.08 28.74 -3.16
N HIS A 572 -12.36 29.94 -3.68
CA HIS A 572 -11.92 30.37 -4.99
C HIS A 572 -10.40 30.65 -5.02
N ALA A 573 -9.86 31.40 -4.06
CA ALA A 573 -8.42 31.65 -4.00
C ALA A 573 -7.60 30.36 -3.83
N ILE A 574 -8.07 29.43 -2.98
CA ILE A 574 -7.45 28.11 -2.81
C ILE A 574 -7.43 27.34 -4.14
N SER A 575 -8.56 27.34 -4.86
CA SER A 575 -8.67 26.66 -6.17
C SER A 575 -7.75 27.28 -7.23
N LEU A 576 -7.68 28.62 -7.30
CA LEU A 576 -6.83 29.35 -8.26
C LEU A 576 -5.35 29.07 -8.02
N GLN A 577 -4.90 29.16 -6.75
CA GLN A 577 -3.50 28.94 -6.37
C GLN A 577 -3.07 27.48 -6.59
N LEU A 578 -3.91 26.50 -6.22
CA LEU A 578 -3.61 25.07 -6.46
C LEU A 578 -3.51 24.74 -7.96
N THR A 579 -4.32 25.38 -8.81
CA THR A 579 -4.35 25.12 -10.26
C THR A 579 -3.53 26.10 -11.09
N ALA A 580 -2.81 27.03 -10.45
CA ALA A 580 -2.08 28.15 -11.08
C ALA A 580 -2.91 28.96 -12.10
N GLN A 581 -4.23 29.06 -11.90
CA GLN A 581 -5.14 29.70 -12.84
C GLN A 581 -5.02 31.23 -12.80
N SER A 582 -4.56 31.82 -13.91
CA SER A 582 -4.31 33.27 -14.03
C SER A 582 -5.55 34.13 -14.26
N GLN A 583 -6.72 33.54 -14.52
CA GLN A 583 -7.98 34.26 -14.77
C GLN A 583 -9.18 33.53 -14.17
N VAL A 584 -10.02 34.27 -13.44
CA VAL A 584 -11.40 33.86 -13.14
C VAL A 584 -12.30 34.11 -14.36
N GLN A 585 -13.38 33.34 -14.50
CA GLN A 585 -14.40 33.61 -15.51
C GLN A 585 -15.06 34.96 -15.24
N VAL A 586 -14.77 35.96 -16.08
CA VAL A 586 -15.44 37.27 -16.03
C VAL A 586 -16.90 37.09 -16.43
N GLY A 587 -17.78 37.05 -15.43
CA GLY A 587 -19.21 36.83 -15.61
C GLY A 587 -19.83 37.90 -16.51
N GLY A 588 -20.20 37.49 -17.73
CA GLY A 588 -20.65 38.39 -18.79
C GLY A 588 -22.00 39.06 -18.51
N ARG A 589 -21.99 40.16 -17.74
CA ARG A 589 -23.07 41.15 -17.79
C ARG A 589 -23.17 41.66 -19.23
N LYS A 590 -24.31 41.44 -19.90
CA LYS A 590 -24.67 42.13 -21.14
C LYS A 590 -24.90 43.62 -20.85
N GLY A 591 -23.83 44.39 -20.78
CA GLY A 591 -23.87 45.84 -20.83
C GLY A 591 -24.11 46.29 -22.28
N THR A 592 -25.34 46.67 -22.61
CA THR A 592 -25.69 47.11 -23.97
C THR A 592 -25.21 48.53 -24.24
N LEU A 593 -23.91 48.69 -24.50
CA LEU A 593 -23.31 49.92 -25.02
C LEU A 593 -22.42 49.63 -26.23
N SER A 594 -22.22 50.63 -27.08
CA SER A 594 -21.97 50.44 -28.52
C SER A 594 -20.61 50.94 -29.01
N GLY A 595 -20.00 50.18 -29.92
CA GLY A 595 -18.82 50.56 -30.71
C GLY A 595 -17.47 50.14 -30.08
N GLY A 596 -16.48 49.69 -30.86
CA GLY A 596 -16.51 49.36 -32.29
C GLY A 596 -15.11 49.05 -32.83
N GLU A 597 -14.99 47.96 -33.60
CA GLU A 597 -13.78 47.50 -34.34
C GLU A 597 -12.57 47.13 -33.41
N GLU A 598 -11.58 46.31 -33.77
CA GLU A 598 -11.22 45.59 -35.01
C GLU A 598 -10.93 44.08 -34.72
N GLY A 599 -10.60 43.26 -35.73
CA GLY A 599 -9.66 42.12 -35.55
C GLY A 599 -10.16 40.65 -35.60
N SER A 600 -10.40 40.12 -36.81
CA SER A 600 -9.90 38.82 -37.36
C SER A 600 -9.59 37.62 -36.40
N ARG A 601 -9.98 36.35 -36.60
CA ARG A 601 -10.70 35.60 -37.67
C ARG A 601 -11.19 34.23 -37.10
N PRO A 602 -12.09 33.47 -37.78
CA PRO A 602 -12.79 32.32 -37.17
C PRO A 602 -12.03 30.98 -37.20
N LYS A 603 -12.41 30.06 -36.29
CA LYS A 603 -11.90 28.68 -36.22
C LYS A 603 -12.32 27.84 -37.44
N ARG A 604 -11.42 27.00 -37.92
CA ARG A 604 -11.65 26.04 -39.01
C ARG A 604 -12.38 24.79 -38.48
N THR A 605 -13.45 24.36 -39.15
CA THR A 605 -14.18 23.14 -38.79
C THR A 605 -13.38 21.87 -39.10
N ARG A 606 -13.53 20.87 -38.23
CA ARG A 606 -13.01 19.50 -38.42
C ARG A 606 -13.86 18.80 -39.48
N ARG A 607 -13.22 18.06 -40.39
CA ARG A 607 -13.91 17.09 -41.27
C ARG A 607 -14.04 15.76 -40.54
N GLU A 608 -15.06 15.02 -40.96
CA GLU A 608 -15.26 13.58 -40.72
C GLU A 608 -14.11 12.77 -41.35
#